data_AF-A0A939EUT2-F1
#
_entry.id   AF-A0A939EUT2-F1
#
_cell.length_a   1.000
_cell.length_b   1.000
_cell.length_c   1.000
_cell.angle_alpha   90.00
_cell.angle_beta   90.00
_cell.angle_gamma   90.00
#
_symmetry.space_group_name_H-M   'P 1'
#
loop_
_entity.id
_entity.type
_entity.pdbx_description
1 polymer ?
#
loop_
_entity_poly.entity_id
_entity_poly.type
_entity_poly.pdbx_seq_one_letter_code
_entity_poly.pdbx_strand_id
1 'polypeptide(L)'
;MHTTNNFCRALTSLMALLPLAAPAQLAVPAGSTLSVGSGGTLSVLGAVLNAGTISNQGAVQLTGNLSSTGTLSGTAGQLKLTGTGAPQTLNITSLVPALEVLNPQGATLAAPLRVRALALTGGAIRLGAHTLTSVTGGSITGVDGAAGRFIITDGAGMLQQLVGSTPRLFPTGASTTSYAPATLTRSAGTELYELRTANGFLSNGSTGTPLTTDAVGLHWELTPPDAVPFALMVQWQATDELSNFNRAQSALGRWNGTAYGLAEAFGPVGGPPPYGRTVSGLTSAGPYVVLDRQAPLPVELTRFEATRPAGQPRVLLSWATASEKNNAGFEVQRQDEGQTTFRRVGFVAGRGTSTAATEYTFQDLNDFRGLSYYRLRQLDHDGTESFSPVRAVAGLASGTPFSLAAYPNPVAAQAPLTLEITGPLPKDLQLTLYAADGRVVYRLSWPIGQTQHKLSADLPAGAYWLRYHAANGTTGTLPLLVSE
;
A
#
# COMPACT_ATOMS: atom_id res chain seq x y z
N MET A 1 52.69 -52.94 -2.57
CA MET A 1 51.69 -53.86 -2.01
C MET A 1 50.81 -53.08 -1.05
N HIS A 2 49.67 -52.56 -1.50
CA HIS A 2 48.61 -52.07 -0.62
C HIS A 2 47.38 -52.91 -0.94
N THR A 3 47.02 -53.79 0.00
CA THR A 3 45.86 -54.66 -0.08
C THR A 3 44.63 -53.91 0.42
N THR A 4 43.63 -53.87 -0.46
CA THR A 4 42.22 -53.57 -0.18
C THR A 4 41.67 -54.52 0.88
N ASN A 5 40.89 -54.01 1.83
CA ASN A 5 40.06 -54.84 2.71
C ASN A 5 38.59 -54.45 2.52
N ASN A 6 37.90 -55.28 1.73
CA ASN A 6 36.45 -55.41 1.72
C ASN A 6 36.02 -56.11 3.02
N PHE A 7 34.98 -55.59 3.69
CA PHE A 7 34.22 -56.38 4.64
C PHE A 7 32.74 -56.41 4.22
N CYS A 8 32.35 -57.55 3.66
CA CYS A 8 30.99 -58.01 3.55
C CYS A 8 30.83 -59.17 4.54
N ARG A 9 29.92 -59.05 5.52
CA ARG A 9 29.41 -60.19 6.29
C ARG A 9 27.95 -59.95 6.65
N ALA A 10 27.12 -60.90 6.21
CA ALA A 10 25.72 -61.04 6.53
C ALA A 10 25.51 -61.31 8.03
N LEU A 11 24.44 -60.76 8.60
CA LEU A 11 23.84 -61.25 9.84
C LEU A 11 22.34 -61.47 9.64
N THR A 12 21.91 -62.62 10.14
CA THR A 12 20.60 -63.27 10.13
C THR A 12 19.48 -62.47 10.80
N SER A 13 18.25 -62.70 10.30
CA SER A 13 16.96 -62.15 10.74
C SER A 13 16.82 -61.99 12.26
N LEU A 14 16.58 -60.75 12.70
CA LEU A 14 16.02 -60.40 14.01
C LEU A 14 14.78 -59.53 13.74
N MET A 15 13.60 -60.12 13.88
CA MET A 15 12.32 -59.41 13.74
C MET A 15 12.06 -58.62 15.02
N ALA A 16 12.70 -57.45 15.14
CA ALA A 16 12.29 -56.44 16.11
C ALA A 16 11.11 -55.68 15.51
N LEU A 17 10.03 -55.49 16.29
CA LEU A 17 9.03 -54.46 15.98
C LEU A 17 9.74 -53.10 15.99
N LEU A 18 10.23 -52.68 14.83
CA LEU A 18 10.73 -51.34 14.61
C LEU A 18 9.55 -50.38 14.73
N PRO A 19 9.66 -49.28 15.52
CA PRO A 19 8.72 -48.19 15.39
C PRO A 19 8.82 -47.68 13.95
N LEU A 20 7.67 -47.30 13.36
CA LEU A 20 7.51 -46.65 12.06
C LEU A 20 8.85 -46.09 11.51
N ALA A 21 9.37 -46.71 10.45
CA ALA A 21 10.64 -46.29 9.85
C ALA A 21 10.61 -44.78 9.60
N ALA A 22 11.50 -44.04 10.28
CA ALA A 22 11.67 -42.62 10.03
C ALA A 22 11.93 -42.43 8.52
N PRO A 23 11.31 -41.42 7.87
CA PRO A 23 11.53 -41.21 6.45
C PRO A 23 13.03 -41.06 6.18
N ALA A 24 13.53 -41.68 5.11
CA ALA A 24 14.94 -41.60 4.76
C ALA A 24 15.36 -40.12 4.65
N GLN A 25 16.47 -39.76 5.27
CA GLN A 25 16.90 -38.37 5.38
C GLN A 25 18.42 -38.28 5.19
N LEU A 26 18.87 -37.35 4.35
CA LEU A 26 20.26 -36.96 4.24
C LEU A 26 20.49 -35.70 5.10
N ALA A 27 21.40 -35.79 6.07
CA ALA A 27 21.84 -34.66 6.86
C ALA A 27 23.26 -34.23 6.43
N VAL A 28 23.47 -32.94 6.20
CA VAL A 28 24.79 -32.32 5.99
C VAL A 28 25.08 -31.43 7.21
N PRO A 29 25.83 -31.91 8.21
CA PRO A 29 26.06 -31.18 9.46
C PRO A 29 26.85 -29.88 9.25
N ALA A 30 26.75 -28.97 10.21
CA ALA A 30 27.55 -27.75 10.23
C ALA A 30 29.06 -28.07 10.18
N GLY A 31 29.81 -27.30 9.41
CA GLY A 31 31.25 -27.53 9.18
C GLY A 31 31.60 -28.64 8.19
N SER A 32 30.61 -29.39 7.68
CA SER A 32 30.84 -30.41 6.64
C SER A 32 30.54 -29.88 5.23
N THR A 33 31.13 -30.54 4.23
CA THR A 33 30.89 -30.25 2.81
C THR A 33 30.48 -31.51 2.07
N LEU A 34 29.35 -31.45 1.38
CA LEU A 34 28.90 -32.44 0.41
C LEU A 34 29.09 -31.87 -1.00
N SER A 35 29.91 -32.54 -1.81
CA SER A 35 30.21 -32.10 -3.18
C SER A 35 29.61 -33.05 -4.22
N VAL A 36 28.86 -32.50 -5.17
CA VAL A 36 28.38 -33.20 -6.36
C VAL A 36 29.08 -32.58 -7.57
N GLY A 37 29.98 -33.34 -8.19
CA GLY A 37 30.74 -32.87 -9.36
C GLY A 37 29.90 -32.79 -10.63
N SER A 38 30.43 -32.09 -11.65
CA SER A 38 29.81 -32.01 -12.98
C SER A 38 29.55 -33.41 -13.55
N GLY A 39 28.35 -33.63 -14.10
CA GLY A 39 27.90 -34.92 -14.61
C GLY A 39 27.53 -35.97 -13.54
N GLY A 40 27.82 -35.70 -12.27
CA GLY A 40 27.40 -36.56 -11.15
C GLY A 40 25.93 -36.34 -10.79
N THR A 41 25.29 -37.40 -10.30
CA THR A 41 23.91 -37.35 -9.77
C THR A 41 23.88 -37.90 -8.36
N LEU A 42 23.37 -37.10 -7.41
CA LEU A 42 23.02 -37.53 -6.06
C LEU A 42 21.52 -37.74 -5.98
N SER A 43 21.10 -38.96 -5.66
CA SER A 43 19.68 -39.31 -5.46
C SER A 43 19.39 -39.53 -3.98
N VAL A 44 18.49 -38.73 -3.42
CA VAL A 44 18.05 -38.84 -2.03
C VAL A 44 16.60 -39.29 -2.00
N LEU A 45 16.36 -40.52 -1.54
CA LEU A 45 15.00 -41.08 -1.42
C LEU A 45 14.26 -40.58 -0.17
N GLY A 46 14.36 -39.27 0.11
CA GLY A 46 13.59 -38.59 1.14
C GLY A 46 14.10 -37.17 1.36
N ALA A 47 14.11 -36.70 2.61
CA ALA A 47 14.39 -35.30 2.93
C ALA A 47 15.88 -34.97 2.96
N VAL A 48 16.23 -33.71 2.72
CA VAL A 48 17.59 -33.18 2.86
C VAL A 48 17.58 -32.07 3.90
N LEU A 49 18.37 -32.23 4.97
CA LEU A 49 18.63 -31.19 5.96
C LEU A 49 20.08 -30.73 5.86
N ASN A 50 20.30 -29.46 5.49
CA ASN A 50 21.63 -28.90 5.33
C ASN A 50 21.92 -27.82 6.38
N ALA A 51 22.90 -28.06 7.24
CA ALA A 51 23.51 -27.07 8.12
C ALA A 51 24.97 -26.74 7.72
N GLY A 52 25.55 -27.47 6.77
CA GLY A 52 26.90 -27.28 6.24
C GLY A 52 26.93 -26.64 4.85
N THR A 53 27.80 -27.15 3.97
CA THR A 53 27.89 -26.71 2.57
C THR A 53 27.50 -27.83 1.62
N ILE A 54 26.57 -27.56 0.72
CA ILE A 54 26.32 -28.41 -0.46
C ILE A 54 26.89 -27.69 -1.67
N SER A 55 28.00 -28.20 -2.22
CA SER A 55 28.62 -27.71 -3.46
C SER A 55 28.13 -28.54 -4.64
N ASN A 56 27.13 -28.03 -5.37
CA ASN A 56 26.49 -28.75 -6.46
C ASN A 56 26.88 -28.19 -7.84
N GLN A 57 27.59 -28.98 -8.62
CA GLN A 57 27.88 -28.75 -10.04
C GLN A 57 27.24 -29.81 -10.95
N GLY A 58 26.57 -30.82 -10.38
CA GLY A 58 25.88 -31.90 -11.10
C GLY A 58 24.36 -31.82 -10.89
N ALA A 59 23.73 -32.95 -10.59
CA ALA A 59 22.31 -33.03 -10.26
C ALA A 59 22.10 -33.55 -8.83
N VAL A 60 21.28 -32.84 -8.04
CA VAL A 60 20.76 -33.32 -6.76
C VAL A 60 19.26 -33.52 -6.93
N GLN A 61 18.81 -34.75 -6.78
CA GLN A 61 17.39 -35.10 -6.87
C GLN A 61 16.90 -35.70 -5.55
N LEU A 62 15.74 -35.25 -5.09
CA LEU A 62 15.17 -35.67 -3.82
C LEU A 62 13.66 -35.91 -3.91
N THR A 63 13.17 -36.91 -3.16
CA THR A 63 11.73 -37.22 -3.06
C THR A 63 11.04 -36.56 -1.87
N GLY A 64 11.79 -36.09 -0.86
CA GLY A 64 11.27 -35.40 0.33
C GLY A 64 11.55 -33.90 0.34
N ASN A 65 11.36 -33.25 1.50
CA ASN A 65 11.57 -31.80 1.65
C ASN A 65 13.05 -31.42 1.66
N LEU A 66 13.36 -30.17 1.30
CA LEU A 66 14.70 -29.59 1.44
C LEU A 66 14.64 -28.42 2.43
N SER A 67 15.45 -28.51 3.49
CA SER A 67 15.65 -27.42 4.44
C SER A 67 17.14 -27.14 4.59
N SER A 68 17.56 -25.90 4.38
CA SER A 68 18.95 -25.48 4.47
C SER A 68 19.10 -24.23 5.31
N THR A 69 19.75 -24.37 6.46
CA THR A 69 20.35 -23.25 7.21
C THR A 69 21.81 -23.02 6.80
N GLY A 70 22.41 -23.99 6.11
CA GLY A 70 23.74 -23.90 5.52
C GLY A 70 23.76 -23.27 4.12
N THR A 71 24.91 -23.37 3.44
CA THR A 71 25.12 -22.81 2.10
C THR A 71 24.85 -23.84 1.01
N LEU A 72 24.10 -23.47 -0.02
CA LEU A 72 24.15 -24.15 -1.32
C LEU A 72 25.01 -23.33 -2.28
N SER A 73 26.08 -23.92 -2.79
CA SER A 73 27.01 -23.30 -3.73
C SER A 73 27.07 -24.09 -5.04
N GLY A 74 27.56 -23.44 -6.09
CA GLY A 74 27.58 -23.99 -7.44
C GLY A 74 27.09 -22.97 -8.46
N THR A 75 27.54 -23.12 -9.70
CA THR A 75 27.20 -22.20 -10.80
C THR A 75 26.29 -22.84 -11.83
N ALA A 76 26.29 -24.17 -11.92
CA ALA A 76 25.56 -24.94 -12.92
C ALA A 76 24.73 -26.11 -12.37
N GLY A 77 24.79 -26.37 -11.06
CA GLY A 77 24.10 -27.50 -10.44
C GLY A 77 22.58 -27.43 -10.56
N GLN A 78 21.97 -28.60 -10.81
CA GLN A 78 20.52 -28.78 -10.87
C GLN A 78 19.99 -29.33 -9.54
N LEU A 79 18.87 -28.77 -9.07
CA LEU A 79 18.06 -29.30 -7.99
C LEU A 79 16.75 -29.82 -8.59
N LYS A 80 16.43 -31.10 -8.35
CA LYS A 80 15.26 -31.76 -8.92
C LYS A 80 14.33 -32.26 -7.82
N LEU A 81 13.07 -31.82 -7.86
CA LEU A 81 12.04 -32.25 -6.93
C LEU A 81 11.26 -33.39 -7.58
N THR A 82 11.49 -34.62 -7.11
CA THR A 82 10.98 -35.86 -7.72
C THR A 82 10.00 -36.62 -6.82
N GLY A 83 9.51 -36.00 -5.76
CA GLY A 83 8.47 -36.58 -4.91
C GLY A 83 7.18 -36.81 -5.69
N THR A 84 6.30 -37.68 -5.19
CA THR A 84 5.02 -37.99 -5.87
C THR A 84 3.81 -38.02 -4.94
N GLY A 85 4.02 -38.20 -3.63
CA GLY A 85 2.92 -38.37 -2.67
C GLY A 85 2.34 -37.07 -2.10
N ALA A 86 3.10 -35.98 -2.10
CA ALA A 86 2.70 -34.68 -1.55
C ALA A 86 3.56 -33.55 -2.13
N PRO A 87 3.13 -32.27 -2.02
CA PRO A 87 3.98 -31.14 -2.40
C PRO A 87 5.27 -31.12 -1.57
N GLN A 88 6.43 -30.94 -2.23
CA GLN A 88 7.71 -30.82 -1.53
C GLN A 88 7.91 -29.41 -0.99
N THR A 89 8.28 -29.30 0.29
CA THR A 89 8.58 -28.01 0.93
C THR A 89 10.05 -27.62 0.70
N LEU A 90 10.26 -26.37 0.30
CA LEU A 90 11.57 -25.75 0.13
C LEU A 90 11.79 -24.64 1.17
N ASN A 91 12.71 -24.88 2.09
CA ASN A 91 13.22 -23.87 3.02
C ASN A 91 14.70 -23.62 2.72
N ILE A 92 14.97 -22.84 1.66
CA ILE A 92 16.32 -22.49 1.21
C ILE A 92 16.35 -21.02 0.79
N THR A 93 17.44 -20.32 1.12
CA THR A 93 17.64 -18.90 0.77
C THR A 93 18.83 -18.67 -0.17
N SER A 94 19.70 -19.68 -0.31
CA SER A 94 20.79 -19.67 -1.29
C SER A 94 20.25 -19.65 -2.72
N LEU A 95 20.98 -19.02 -3.65
CA LEU A 95 20.65 -19.04 -5.08
C LEU A 95 20.76 -20.47 -5.61
N VAL A 96 19.68 -20.96 -6.23
CA VAL A 96 19.68 -22.24 -6.96
C VAL A 96 19.93 -21.97 -8.44
N PRO A 97 21.02 -22.47 -9.05
CA PRO A 97 21.29 -22.24 -10.46
C PRO A 97 20.18 -22.78 -11.37
N ALA A 98 19.71 -24.00 -11.15
CA ALA A 98 18.60 -24.58 -11.88
C ALA A 98 17.71 -25.41 -10.96
N LEU A 99 16.42 -25.09 -10.91
CA LEU A 99 15.39 -25.85 -10.20
C LEU A 99 14.46 -26.51 -11.22
N GLU A 100 14.24 -27.81 -11.09
CA GLU A 100 13.23 -28.55 -11.84
C GLU A 100 12.20 -29.16 -10.89
N VAL A 101 10.94 -28.81 -11.09
CA VAL A 101 9.81 -29.39 -10.33
C VAL A 101 9.20 -30.51 -11.17
N LEU A 102 9.64 -31.75 -10.91
CA LEU A 102 9.07 -32.95 -11.53
C LEU A 102 7.90 -33.53 -10.72
N ASN A 103 7.77 -33.12 -9.45
CA ASN A 103 6.72 -33.58 -8.57
C ASN A 103 5.34 -33.12 -9.08
N PRO A 104 4.41 -34.03 -9.41
CA PRO A 104 3.07 -33.67 -9.90
C PRO A 104 2.20 -32.98 -8.84
N GLN A 105 2.50 -33.19 -7.55
CA GLN A 105 1.86 -32.45 -6.45
C GLN A 105 2.48 -31.06 -6.25
N GLY A 106 3.56 -30.76 -6.98
CA GLY A 106 4.24 -29.47 -6.95
C GLY A 106 5.18 -29.29 -5.77
N ALA A 107 5.46 -28.02 -5.47
CA ALA A 107 6.30 -27.60 -4.36
C ALA A 107 5.68 -26.43 -3.60
N THR A 108 6.12 -26.20 -2.37
CA THR A 108 5.70 -25.06 -1.54
C THR A 108 6.92 -24.39 -0.94
N LEU A 109 6.96 -23.06 -1.00
CA LEU A 109 8.02 -22.29 -0.37
C LEU A 109 7.75 -22.13 1.12
N ALA A 110 8.81 -22.28 1.92
CA ALA A 110 8.86 -21.94 3.35
C ALA A 110 9.91 -20.87 3.66
N ALA A 111 10.57 -20.34 2.63
CA ALA A 111 11.46 -19.19 2.66
C ALA A 111 11.52 -18.54 1.26
N PRO A 112 11.97 -17.27 1.14
CA PRO A 112 12.21 -16.65 -0.15
C PRO A 112 13.23 -17.44 -0.96
N LEU A 113 12.91 -17.72 -2.23
CA LEU A 113 13.72 -18.55 -3.11
C LEU A 113 14.25 -17.72 -4.27
N ARG A 114 15.55 -17.86 -4.57
CA ARG A 114 16.19 -17.25 -5.75
C ARG A 114 16.63 -18.35 -6.71
N VAL A 115 16.24 -18.20 -7.98
CA VAL A 115 16.57 -19.16 -9.04
C VAL A 115 17.13 -18.44 -10.27
N ARG A 116 18.07 -19.08 -10.98
CA ARG A 116 18.46 -18.63 -12.32
C ARG A 116 17.63 -19.33 -13.39
N ALA A 117 17.43 -20.63 -13.32
CA ALA A 117 16.49 -21.34 -14.20
C ALA A 117 15.43 -22.09 -13.37
N LEU A 118 14.18 -22.02 -13.81
CA LEU A 118 13.07 -22.79 -13.27
C LEU A 118 12.37 -23.57 -14.38
N ALA A 119 12.26 -24.87 -14.24
CA ALA A 119 11.47 -25.73 -15.11
C ALA A 119 10.31 -26.36 -14.31
N LEU A 120 9.08 -26.11 -14.74
CA LEU A 120 7.88 -26.71 -14.19
C LEU A 120 7.48 -27.88 -15.08
N THR A 121 7.98 -29.08 -14.81
CA THR A 121 7.72 -30.25 -15.67
C THR A 121 6.61 -31.15 -15.14
N GLY A 122 6.44 -31.21 -13.82
CA GLY A 122 5.42 -32.01 -13.13
C GLY A 122 4.28 -31.20 -12.51
N GLY A 123 4.56 -30.12 -11.78
CA GLY A 123 3.53 -29.40 -11.02
C GLY A 123 3.91 -27.96 -10.66
N ALA A 124 2.99 -27.27 -9.98
CA ALA A 124 3.12 -25.87 -9.60
C ALA A 124 4.11 -25.62 -8.44
N ILE A 125 4.51 -24.35 -8.27
CA ILE A 125 5.12 -23.86 -7.02
C ILE A 125 4.13 -22.95 -6.30
N ARG A 126 3.81 -23.26 -5.05
CA ARG A 126 3.04 -22.39 -4.14
C ARG A 126 3.97 -21.46 -3.38
N LEU A 127 3.67 -20.17 -3.40
CA LEU A 127 4.51 -19.16 -2.78
C LEU A 127 4.17 -18.91 -1.31
N GLY A 128 2.91 -19.08 -0.89
CA GLY A 128 2.48 -18.69 0.45
C GLY A 128 2.82 -17.22 0.71
N ALA A 129 3.66 -16.94 1.73
CA ALA A 129 4.11 -15.59 2.06
C ALA A 129 5.49 -15.22 1.47
N HIS A 130 6.08 -16.05 0.61
CA HIS A 130 7.49 -15.94 0.22
C HIS A 130 7.66 -15.54 -1.24
N THR A 131 8.59 -14.63 -1.51
CA THR A 131 8.92 -14.20 -2.86
C THR A 131 9.79 -15.24 -3.57
N LEU A 132 9.43 -15.54 -4.83
CA LEU A 132 10.27 -16.28 -5.76
C LEU A 132 10.92 -15.30 -6.72
N THR A 133 12.25 -15.18 -6.68
CA THR A 133 13.00 -14.30 -7.59
C THR A 133 13.64 -15.10 -8.72
N SER A 134 13.22 -14.82 -9.96
CA SER A 134 13.99 -15.17 -11.15
C SER A 134 15.06 -14.10 -11.37
N VAL A 135 16.32 -14.45 -11.09
CA VAL A 135 17.42 -13.48 -11.19
C VAL A 135 17.71 -13.08 -12.65
N THR A 136 18.52 -12.04 -12.86
CA THR A 136 18.89 -11.54 -14.19
C THR A 136 19.35 -12.65 -15.14
N GLY A 137 18.79 -12.64 -16.36
CA GLY A 137 19.02 -13.68 -17.37
C GLY A 137 18.28 -15.00 -17.10
N GLY A 138 17.46 -15.05 -16.05
CA GLY A 138 16.75 -16.26 -15.68
C GLY A 138 15.56 -16.57 -16.58
N SER A 139 15.17 -17.84 -16.62
CA SER A 139 14.07 -18.35 -17.44
C SER A 139 13.12 -19.21 -16.60
N ILE A 140 11.84 -19.16 -16.97
CA ILE A 140 10.80 -20.06 -16.45
C ILE A 140 10.23 -20.81 -17.65
N THR A 141 10.31 -22.14 -17.62
CA THR A 141 9.89 -23.03 -18.73
C THR A 141 8.95 -24.13 -18.22
N GLY A 142 8.32 -24.84 -19.15
CA GLY A 142 7.36 -25.91 -18.81
C GLY A 142 5.99 -25.42 -18.32
N VAL A 143 5.76 -24.11 -18.36
CA VAL A 143 4.49 -23.50 -17.96
C VAL A 143 3.35 -24.05 -18.82
N ASP A 144 2.32 -24.55 -18.14
CA ASP A 144 1.10 -25.05 -18.75
C ASP A 144 -0.03 -24.97 -17.72
N GLY A 145 -0.90 -23.98 -17.90
CA GLY A 145 -2.03 -23.74 -17.01
C GLY A 145 -3.02 -24.91 -16.95
N ALA A 146 -3.25 -25.58 -18.08
CA ALA A 146 -4.18 -26.71 -18.15
C ALA A 146 -3.67 -27.94 -17.40
N ALA A 147 -2.34 -28.14 -17.40
CA ALA A 147 -1.69 -29.20 -16.65
C ALA A 147 -1.35 -28.83 -15.20
N GLY A 148 -1.74 -27.66 -14.70
CA GLY A 148 -1.43 -27.23 -13.32
C GLY A 148 0.05 -26.87 -13.11
N ARG A 149 0.78 -26.52 -14.17
CA ARG A 149 2.22 -26.20 -14.14
C ARG A 149 2.43 -24.70 -14.24
N PHE A 150 2.33 -24.01 -13.12
CA PHE A 150 2.52 -22.55 -13.02
C PHE A 150 2.89 -22.15 -11.59
N ILE A 151 2.98 -20.85 -11.30
CA ILE A 151 3.29 -20.33 -9.97
C ILE A 151 2.00 -19.89 -9.28
N ILE A 152 1.69 -20.48 -8.13
CA ILE A 152 0.49 -20.16 -7.36
C ILE A 152 0.83 -19.12 -6.29
N THR A 153 0.16 -17.99 -6.33
CA THR A 153 0.29 -16.88 -5.37
C THR A 153 -0.87 -16.91 -4.37
N ASP A 154 -0.88 -17.91 -3.50
CA ASP A 154 -1.93 -18.23 -2.51
C ASP A 154 -1.73 -17.53 -1.14
N GLY A 155 -1.03 -16.39 -1.13
CA GLY A 155 -0.74 -15.60 0.06
C GLY A 155 -0.05 -14.29 -0.29
N ALA A 156 0.81 -13.78 0.61
CA ALA A 156 1.54 -12.53 0.41
C ALA A 156 2.70 -12.62 -0.60
N GLY A 157 3.14 -13.82 -0.97
CA GLY A 157 4.29 -14.04 -1.84
C GLY A 157 4.07 -13.57 -3.27
N MET A 158 5.13 -13.04 -3.88
CA MET A 158 5.11 -12.53 -5.26
C MET A 158 6.17 -13.21 -6.12
N LEU A 159 5.94 -13.26 -7.42
CA LEU A 159 6.96 -13.63 -8.40
C LEU A 159 7.71 -12.37 -8.82
N GLN A 160 9.02 -12.32 -8.54
CA GLN A 160 9.90 -11.23 -8.93
C GLN A 160 10.71 -11.59 -10.18
N GLN A 161 10.66 -10.76 -11.22
CA GLN A 161 11.46 -10.94 -12.44
C GLN A 161 11.99 -9.61 -12.96
N LEU A 162 13.17 -9.66 -13.58
CA LEU A 162 13.69 -8.51 -14.34
C LEU A 162 12.92 -8.37 -15.66
N VAL A 163 12.28 -7.23 -15.86
CA VAL A 163 11.52 -6.90 -17.07
C VAL A 163 12.30 -5.84 -17.85
N GLY A 164 12.36 -5.99 -19.18
CA GLY A 164 12.96 -5.03 -20.10
C GLY A 164 12.06 -4.79 -21.31
N SER A 165 12.65 -4.49 -22.48
CA SER A 165 11.91 -4.28 -23.73
C SER A 165 11.43 -5.56 -24.41
N THR A 166 11.90 -6.73 -23.97
CA THR A 166 11.35 -8.02 -24.40
C THR A 166 10.19 -8.41 -23.47
N PRO A 167 9.03 -8.83 -24.02
CA PRO A 167 7.90 -9.26 -23.20
C PRO A 167 8.27 -10.35 -22.21
N ARG A 168 7.92 -10.14 -20.95
CA ARG A 168 8.20 -11.04 -19.84
C ARG A 168 6.90 -11.61 -19.28
N LEU A 169 6.74 -12.92 -19.42
CA LEU A 169 5.63 -13.67 -18.85
C LEU A 169 5.82 -13.86 -17.34
N PHE A 170 4.79 -13.53 -16.58
CA PHE A 170 4.57 -13.91 -15.19
C PHE A 170 3.51 -15.01 -15.17
N PRO A 171 3.92 -16.29 -15.11
CA PRO A 171 3.00 -17.43 -15.16
C PRO A 171 2.36 -17.67 -13.80
N THR A 172 1.61 -16.69 -13.30
CA THR A 172 0.98 -16.71 -11.98
C THR A 172 -0.48 -17.16 -12.04
N GLY A 173 -1.00 -17.60 -10.90
CA GLY A 173 -2.40 -17.95 -10.72
C GLY A 173 -2.78 -17.89 -9.25
N ALA A 174 -4.06 -17.63 -8.96
CA ALA A 174 -4.54 -17.43 -7.59
C ALA A 174 -4.84 -18.74 -6.85
N SER A 175 -4.96 -19.85 -7.57
CA SER A 175 -5.23 -21.18 -7.01
C SER A 175 -4.69 -22.28 -7.93
N THR A 176 -4.82 -23.55 -7.53
CA THR A 176 -4.42 -24.71 -8.36
C THR A 176 -5.20 -24.85 -9.66
N THR A 177 -6.35 -24.19 -9.79
CA THR A 177 -7.24 -24.29 -10.95
C THR A 177 -7.41 -22.96 -11.69
N SER A 178 -6.83 -21.87 -11.19
CA SER A 178 -6.97 -20.53 -11.77
C SER A 178 -5.62 -20.04 -12.26
N TYR A 179 -5.24 -20.46 -13.47
CA TYR A 179 -4.07 -19.94 -14.18
C TYR A 179 -4.44 -18.63 -14.88
N ALA A 180 -3.86 -17.53 -14.40
CA ALA A 180 -4.22 -16.19 -14.79
C ALA A 180 -2.95 -15.31 -14.92
N PRO A 181 -2.15 -15.56 -15.98
CA PRO A 181 -0.84 -14.96 -16.14
C PRO A 181 -0.93 -13.48 -16.51
N ALA A 182 0.20 -12.81 -16.38
CA ALA A 182 0.40 -11.48 -16.93
C ALA A 182 1.67 -11.42 -17.78
N THR A 183 1.70 -10.57 -18.79
CA THR A 183 2.90 -10.28 -19.58
C THR A 183 3.22 -8.79 -19.46
N LEU A 184 4.47 -8.48 -19.11
CA LEU A 184 4.94 -7.11 -18.99
C LEU A 184 6.05 -6.80 -19.98
N THR A 185 6.02 -5.60 -20.56
CA THR A 185 7.09 -5.08 -21.43
C THR A 185 7.34 -3.63 -21.11
N ARG A 186 8.60 -3.23 -20.91
CA ARG A 186 8.97 -1.82 -20.69
C ARG A 186 9.28 -1.14 -22.01
N SER A 187 9.02 0.15 -22.09
CA SER A 187 9.45 0.97 -23.24
C SER A 187 10.97 1.16 -23.28
N ALA A 188 11.64 1.15 -22.13
CA ALA A 188 13.09 1.31 -22.03
C ALA A 188 13.68 0.72 -20.73
N GLY A 189 14.99 0.49 -20.74
CA GLY A 189 15.74 0.01 -19.56
C GLY A 189 15.25 -1.35 -19.03
N THR A 190 15.69 -1.68 -17.82
CA THR A 190 15.28 -2.90 -17.11
C THR A 190 15.01 -2.58 -15.65
N GLU A 191 14.00 -3.23 -15.06
CA GLU A 191 13.68 -3.10 -13.63
C GLU A 191 13.11 -4.41 -13.08
N LEU A 192 13.27 -4.65 -11.79
CA LEU A 192 12.67 -5.80 -11.10
C LEU A 192 11.20 -5.49 -10.81
N TYR A 193 10.30 -6.25 -11.44
CA TYR A 193 8.87 -6.25 -11.11
C TYR A 193 8.51 -7.47 -10.29
N GLU A 194 7.68 -7.24 -9.29
CA GLU A 194 6.98 -8.25 -8.51
C GLU A 194 5.52 -8.27 -8.93
N LEU A 195 5.03 -9.47 -9.22
CA LEU A 195 3.62 -9.68 -9.54
C LEU A 195 3.06 -10.86 -8.76
N ARG A 196 1.82 -10.67 -8.27
CA ARG A 196 0.97 -11.78 -7.85
C ARG A 196 -0.43 -11.66 -8.44
N THR A 197 -1.06 -12.80 -8.64
CA THR A 197 -2.48 -12.91 -9.00
C THR A 197 -3.25 -13.41 -7.79
N ALA A 198 -4.30 -12.72 -7.38
CA ALA A 198 -5.06 -13.07 -6.18
C ALA A 198 -6.56 -13.15 -6.47
N ASN A 199 -7.27 -13.94 -5.66
CA ASN A 199 -8.73 -14.07 -5.72
C ASN A 199 -9.40 -12.88 -5.03
N GLY A 200 -10.53 -12.46 -5.59
CA GLY A 200 -11.40 -11.45 -5.01
C GLY A 200 -10.74 -10.08 -4.97
N PHE A 201 -11.13 -9.21 -5.90
CA PHE A 201 -10.78 -7.80 -5.76
C PHE A 201 -11.80 -7.11 -4.87
N LEU A 202 -11.31 -6.22 -4.02
CA LEU A 202 -12.10 -5.55 -3.01
C LEU A 202 -12.51 -4.16 -3.51
N SER A 203 -13.63 -3.63 -3.02
CA SER A 203 -14.18 -2.34 -3.43
C SER A 203 -13.26 -1.14 -3.15
N ASN A 204 -12.27 -1.28 -2.27
CA ASN A 204 -11.36 -0.21 -1.85
C ASN A 204 -9.88 -0.68 -1.91
N GLY A 205 -9.46 -1.15 -3.09
CA GLY A 205 -8.10 -1.62 -3.35
C GLY A 205 -7.78 -2.91 -2.60
N SER A 206 -7.02 -2.79 -1.51
CA SER A 206 -6.65 -3.90 -0.62
C SER A 206 -7.60 -4.07 0.57
N THR A 207 -8.69 -3.30 0.63
CA THR A 207 -9.69 -3.34 1.70
C THR A 207 -11.11 -3.26 1.12
N GLY A 208 -12.12 -3.52 1.94
CA GLY A 208 -13.52 -3.38 1.55
C GLY A 208 -14.21 -4.73 1.27
N THR A 209 -15.37 -4.65 0.65
CA THR A 209 -16.19 -5.80 0.28
C THR A 209 -15.69 -6.40 -1.04
N PRO A 210 -15.58 -7.74 -1.15
CA PRO A 210 -15.30 -8.37 -2.44
C PRO A 210 -16.40 -8.05 -3.45
N LEU A 211 -16.03 -7.74 -4.69
CA LEU A 211 -16.99 -7.70 -5.78
C LEU A 211 -17.44 -9.12 -6.11
N THR A 212 -18.74 -9.31 -6.30
CA THR A 212 -19.34 -10.63 -6.55
C THR A 212 -20.00 -10.76 -7.92
N THR A 213 -20.03 -9.69 -8.72
CA THR A 213 -20.73 -9.60 -10.01
C THR A 213 -20.02 -8.65 -10.96
N ASP A 214 -20.30 -8.74 -12.26
CA ASP A 214 -19.95 -7.77 -13.32
C ASP A 214 -18.43 -7.55 -13.51
N ALA A 215 -17.61 -8.52 -13.11
CA ALA A 215 -16.16 -8.44 -13.20
C ALA A 215 -15.49 -9.82 -13.23
N VAL A 216 -14.18 -9.85 -13.46
CA VAL A 216 -13.36 -11.04 -13.22
C VAL A 216 -13.03 -11.11 -11.73
N GLY A 217 -13.22 -12.27 -11.11
CA GLY A 217 -13.01 -12.53 -9.68
C GLY A 217 -11.55 -12.58 -9.25
N LEU A 218 -10.66 -11.97 -10.03
CA LEU A 218 -9.22 -11.93 -9.80
C LEU A 218 -8.72 -10.49 -9.87
N HIS A 219 -7.58 -10.24 -9.23
CA HIS A 219 -6.76 -9.05 -9.48
C HIS A 219 -5.28 -9.39 -9.58
N TRP A 220 -4.56 -8.51 -10.27
CA TRP A 220 -3.10 -8.57 -10.41
C TRP A 220 -2.47 -7.44 -9.62
N GLU A 221 -1.68 -7.77 -8.61
CA GLU A 221 -0.91 -6.79 -7.86
C GLU A 221 0.48 -6.69 -8.47
N LEU A 222 0.81 -5.50 -8.97
CA LEU A 222 2.10 -5.21 -9.58
C LEU A 222 2.87 -4.20 -8.72
N THR A 223 4.15 -4.46 -8.46
CA THR A 223 5.09 -3.50 -7.82
C THR A 223 6.50 -3.67 -8.39
N PRO A 224 7.44 -2.74 -8.20
CA PRO A 224 7.24 -1.34 -7.85
C PRO A 224 6.71 -0.54 -9.07
N PRO A 225 6.16 0.67 -8.86
CA PRO A 225 5.98 1.61 -9.97
C PRO A 225 7.35 2.07 -10.49
N ASP A 226 7.42 2.38 -11.78
CA ASP A 226 8.53 3.12 -12.38
C ASP A 226 7.95 4.26 -13.25
N ALA A 227 8.68 5.36 -13.35
CA ALA A 227 8.42 6.47 -14.27
C ALA A 227 8.53 6.04 -15.75
N VAL A 228 9.23 4.93 -16.05
CA VAL A 228 9.31 4.40 -17.41
C VAL A 228 8.00 3.73 -17.84
N PRO A 229 7.38 4.16 -18.96
CA PRO A 229 6.16 3.55 -19.45
C PRO A 229 6.32 2.05 -19.73
N PHE A 230 5.30 1.27 -19.38
CA PHE A 230 5.22 -0.16 -19.66
C PHE A 230 3.88 -0.56 -20.27
N ALA A 231 3.87 -1.72 -20.92
CA ALA A 231 2.69 -2.43 -21.35
C ALA A 231 2.43 -3.61 -20.42
N LEU A 232 1.17 -3.79 -20.04
CA LEU A 232 0.68 -4.89 -19.22
C LEU A 232 -0.43 -5.60 -19.98
N MET A 233 -0.24 -6.90 -20.20
CA MET A 233 -1.28 -7.81 -20.61
C MET A 233 -1.67 -8.69 -19.43
N VAL A 234 -2.94 -8.72 -19.04
CA VAL A 234 -3.47 -9.67 -18.05
C VAL A 234 -4.36 -10.69 -18.74
N GLN A 235 -4.40 -11.91 -18.20
CA GLN A 235 -5.21 -12.97 -18.77
C GLN A 235 -5.94 -13.79 -17.70
N TRP A 236 -7.16 -14.23 -17.99
CA TRP A 236 -8.01 -14.99 -17.07
C TRP A 236 -8.78 -16.12 -17.77
N GLN A 237 -9.28 -17.08 -17.01
CA GLN A 237 -10.12 -18.18 -17.50
C GLN A 237 -11.60 -17.81 -17.46
N ALA A 238 -12.43 -18.48 -18.26
CA ALA A 238 -13.89 -18.32 -18.19
C ALA A 238 -14.45 -18.63 -16.79
N THR A 239 -13.81 -19.55 -16.06
CA THR A 239 -14.20 -19.91 -14.68
C THR A 239 -13.90 -18.82 -13.66
N ASP A 240 -13.10 -17.82 -14.02
CA ASP A 240 -12.78 -16.68 -13.15
C ASP A 240 -13.80 -15.53 -13.32
N GLU A 241 -14.75 -15.64 -14.28
CA GLU A 241 -15.77 -14.62 -14.54
C GLU A 241 -16.88 -14.69 -13.48
N LEU A 242 -17.16 -13.57 -12.82
CA LEU A 242 -18.25 -13.48 -11.85
C LEU A 242 -19.60 -13.40 -12.56
N SER A 243 -20.68 -13.52 -11.79
CA SER A 243 -22.05 -13.43 -12.32
C SER A 243 -22.25 -12.14 -13.12
N ASN A 244 -23.04 -12.20 -14.19
CA ASN A 244 -23.38 -11.07 -15.07
C ASN A 244 -22.21 -10.43 -15.86
N PHE A 245 -20.97 -10.88 -15.66
CA PHE A 245 -19.82 -10.31 -16.36
C PHE A 245 -19.98 -10.39 -17.88
N ASN A 246 -19.99 -9.23 -18.52
CA ASN A 246 -20.09 -9.11 -19.97
C ASN A 246 -18.72 -8.78 -20.58
N ARG A 247 -18.02 -9.82 -21.03
CA ARG A 247 -16.76 -9.70 -21.76
C ARG A 247 -16.79 -8.74 -22.95
N ALA A 248 -17.94 -8.62 -23.64
CA ALA A 248 -18.09 -7.73 -24.79
C ALA A 248 -18.00 -6.23 -24.41
N GLN A 249 -18.08 -5.93 -23.12
CA GLN A 249 -18.03 -4.59 -22.54
C GLN A 249 -17.05 -4.51 -21.37
N SER A 250 -15.98 -5.30 -21.40
CA SER A 250 -14.97 -5.31 -20.34
C SER A 250 -13.89 -4.23 -20.54
N ALA A 251 -13.13 -3.91 -19.49
CA ALA A 251 -11.95 -3.05 -19.50
C ALA A 251 -11.00 -3.44 -18.37
N LEU A 252 -9.73 -3.08 -18.52
CA LEU A 252 -8.78 -3.08 -17.40
C LEU A 252 -8.98 -1.83 -16.54
N GLY A 253 -9.22 -2.01 -15.25
CA GLY A 253 -9.20 -0.97 -14.22
C GLY A 253 -7.93 -1.05 -13.36
N ARG A 254 -7.60 0.07 -12.71
CA ARG A 254 -6.46 0.19 -11.79
C ARG A 254 -6.87 0.96 -10.55
N TRP A 255 -6.46 0.48 -9.39
CA TRP A 255 -6.54 1.22 -8.14
C TRP A 255 -5.49 2.35 -8.11
N ASN A 256 -5.92 3.59 -7.95
CA ASN A 256 -5.03 4.76 -7.90
C ASN A 256 -4.64 5.20 -6.48
N GLY A 257 -5.08 4.49 -5.44
CA GLY A 257 -4.91 4.87 -4.03
C GLY A 257 -6.19 5.41 -3.38
N THR A 258 -7.16 5.88 -4.19
CA THR A 258 -8.44 6.45 -3.72
C THR A 258 -9.64 5.78 -4.38
N ALA A 259 -9.55 5.42 -5.65
CA ALA A 259 -10.61 4.76 -6.41
C ALA A 259 -10.01 3.86 -7.51
N TYR A 260 -10.85 2.98 -8.05
CA TYR A 260 -10.55 2.30 -9.31
C TYR A 260 -10.89 3.23 -10.47
N GLY A 261 -9.87 3.56 -11.27
CA GLY A 261 -10.05 4.24 -12.55
C GLY A 261 -9.80 3.28 -13.71
N LEU A 262 -10.36 3.58 -14.88
CA LEU A 262 -10.10 2.80 -16.09
C LEU A 262 -8.66 3.04 -16.58
N ALA A 263 -7.94 1.95 -16.84
CA ALA A 263 -6.65 1.99 -17.52
C ALA A 263 -6.81 2.01 -19.05
N GLU A 264 -7.98 1.62 -19.56
CA GLU A 264 -8.33 1.64 -20.97
C GLU A 264 -9.86 1.78 -21.17
N ALA A 265 -10.28 2.08 -22.39
CA ALA A 265 -11.69 2.11 -22.74
C ALA A 265 -12.32 0.71 -22.76
N PHE A 266 -13.61 0.64 -22.42
CA PHE A 266 -14.39 -0.58 -22.57
C PHE A 266 -14.44 -1.06 -24.02
N GLY A 267 -14.32 -2.37 -24.21
CA GLY A 267 -14.41 -3.01 -25.51
C GLY A 267 -14.71 -4.50 -25.40
N PRO A 268 -14.76 -5.23 -26.53
CA PRO A 268 -14.98 -6.66 -26.52
C PRO A 268 -13.68 -7.47 -26.39
N VAL A 269 -13.75 -8.59 -25.66
CA VAL A 269 -12.73 -9.65 -25.70
C VAL A 269 -13.31 -10.91 -26.33
N GLY A 270 -12.63 -11.42 -27.36
CA GLY A 270 -13.00 -12.65 -28.07
C GLY A 270 -11.89 -13.70 -28.03
N GLY A 271 -12.10 -14.81 -28.76
CA GLY A 271 -11.17 -15.94 -28.82
C GLY A 271 -11.39 -16.98 -27.72
N PRO A 272 -10.61 -18.08 -27.72
CA PRO A 272 -10.65 -19.08 -26.66
C PRO A 272 -9.93 -18.58 -25.39
N PRO A 273 -10.30 -19.07 -24.19
CA PRO A 273 -9.56 -18.75 -22.98
C PRO A 273 -8.13 -19.33 -23.01
N PRO A 274 -7.17 -18.73 -22.27
CA PRO A 274 -7.38 -17.58 -21.39
C PRO A 274 -7.64 -16.29 -22.16
N TYR A 275 -8.67 -15.56 -21.75
CA TYR A 275 -9.04 -14.26 -22.30
C TYR A 275 -8.00 -13.22 -21.88
N GLY A 276 -7.78 -12.19 -22.70
CA GLY A 276 -6.69 -11.24 -22.47
C GLY A 276 -7.07 -9.78 -22.69
N ARG A 277 -6.48 -8.91 -21.88
CA ARG A 277 -6.59 -7.45 -21.94
C ARG A 277 -5.19 -6.85 -21.92
N THR A 278 -4.91 -5.92 -22.83
CA THR A 278 -3.58 -5.31 -22.98
C THR A 278 -3.67 -3.80 -22.94
N VAL A 279 -2.96 -3.19 -22.00
CA VAL A 279 -2.83 -1.73 -21.90
C VAL A 279 -1.36 -1.35 -22.06
N SER A 280 -1.10 -0.30 -22.84
CA SER A 280 0.24 0.25 -23.07
C SER A 280 0.37 1.66 -22.48
N GLY A 281 1.60 2.07 -22.17
CA GLY A 281 1.87 3.43 -21.70
C GLY A 281 1.55 3.66 -20.21
N LEU A 282 1.42 2.60 -19.43
CA LEU A 282 1.23 2.68 -17.98
C LEU A 282 2.50 3.20 -17.32
N THR A 283 2.37 4.14 -16.37
CA THR A 283 3.49 4.73 -15.61
C THR A 283 3.33 4.52 -14.10
N SER A 284 2.41 3.67 -13.68
CA SER A 284 2.13 3.43 -12.27
C SER A 284 1.67 2.00 -12.06
N ALA A 285 2.29 1.29 -11.13
CA ALA A 285 1.93 -0.06 -10.73
C ALA A 285 0.83 -0.06 -9.65
N GLY A 286 0.30 -1.22 -9.27
CA GLY A 286 -0.73 -1.38 -8.25
C GLY A 286 -1.66 -2.56 -8.54
N PRO A 287 -2.78 -2.65 -7.83
CA PRO A 287 -3.85 -3.59 -8.14
C PRO A 287 -4.53 -3.25 -9.48
N TYR A 288 -4.55 -4.20 -10.39
CA TYR A 288 -5.30 -4.18 -11.64
C TYR A 288 -6.44 -5.20 -11.59
N VAL A 289 -7.56 -4.83 -12.17
CA VAL A 289 -8.80 -5.61 -12.19
C VAL A 289 -9.41 -5.59 -13.58
N VAL A 290 -10.17 -6.62 -13.94
CA VAL A 290 -10.97 -6.61 -15.16
C VAL A 290 -12.42 -6.49 -14.77
N LEU A 291 -13.09 -5.43 -15.23
CA LEU A 291 -14.47 -5.10 -14.92
C LEU A 291 -15.25 -4.85 -16.21
N ASP A 292 -16.57 -4.99 -16.18
CA ASP A 292 -17.43 -4.52 -17.25
C ASP A 292 -18.12 -3.17 -16.92
N ARG A 293 -18.89 -2.65 -17.87
CA ARG A 293 -19.57 -1.35 -17.74
C ARG A 293 -20.60 -1.28 -16.61
N GLN A 294 -21.11 -2.42 -16.15
CA GLN A 294 -22.10 -2.52 -15.08
C GLN A 294 -21.44 -2.77 -13.72
N ALA A 295 -20.13 -3.02 -13.67
CA ALA A 295 -19.40 -3.20 -12.43
C ALA A 295 -19.68 -2.04 -11.47
N PRO A 296 -20.12 -2.34 -10.22
CA PRO A 296 -20.21 -1.32 -9.19
C PRO A 296 -18.80 -0.83 -8.83
N LEU A 297 -18.30 0.12 -9.62
CA LEU A 297 -17.22 0.97 -9.15
C LEU A 297 -17.81 1.89 -8.08
N PRO A 298 -17.15 2.06 -6.93
CA PRO A 298 -17.51 3.11 -5.99
C PRO A 298 -17.66 4.41 -6.77
N VAL A 299 -18.74 5.15 -6.50
CA VAL A 299 -19.00 6.47 -7.08
C VAL A 299 -17.71 7.26 -7.23
N GLU A 300 -17.38 7.57 -8.48
CA GLU A 300 -16.13 8.23 -8.80
C GLU A 300 -16.31 9.72 -8.51
N LEU A 301 -16.05 10.10 -7.25
CA LEU A 301 -15.97 11.49 -6.84
C LEU A 301 -14.81 12.15 -7.60
N THR A 302 -15.12 12.97 -8.59
CA THR A 302 -14.11 13.61 -9.45
C THR A 302 -13.51 14.86 -8.79
N ARG A 303 -14.28 15.53 -7.93
CA ARG A 303 -13.82 16.70 -7.17
C ARG A 303 -14.58 16.86 -5.87
N PHE A 304 -13.92 17.43 -4.86
CA PHE A 304 -14.54 17.96 -3.66
C PHE A 304 -13.77 19.17 -3.17
N GLU A 305 -14.47 20.29 -3.00
CA GLU A 305 -13.94 21.56 -2.56
C GLU A 305 -14.81 22.13 -1.45
N ALA A 306 -14.17 22.86 -0.54
CA ALA A 306 -14.83 23.62 0.50
C ALA A 306 -14.14 24.98 0.59
N THR A 307 -14.90 26.06 0.42
CA THR A 307 -14.36 27.43 0.41
C THR A 307 -15.24 28.36 1.22
N ARG A 308 -14.63 29.33 1.90
CA ARG A 308 -15.34 30.37 2.63
C ARG A 308 -15.24 31.68 1.83
N PRO A 309 -16.36 32.20 1.28
CA PRO A 309 -16.37 33.54 0.72
C PRO A 309 -15.98 34.58 1.78
N ALA A 310 -15.16 35.57 1.38
CA ALA A 310 -14.64 36.58 2.30
C ALA A 310 -15.77 37.28 3.07
N GLY A 311 -15.62 37.38 4.39
CA GLY A 311 -16.58 38.05 5.29
C GLY A 311 -17.92 37.33 5.48
N GLN A 312 -18.10 36.11 4.94
CA GLN A 312 -19.35 35.38 5.07
C GLN A 312 -19.26 34.25 6.12
N PRO A 313 -20.28 34.10 6.98
CA PRO A 313 -20.35 33.01 7.96
C PRO A 313 -20.70 31.66 7.32
N ARG A 314 -20.71 31.55 5.99
CA ARG A 314 -21.06 30.32 5.26
C ARG A 314 -19.82 29.73 4.59
N VAL A 315 -19.70 28.42 4.64
CA VAL A 315 -18.75 27.65 3.83
C VAL A 315 -19.53 27.02 2.68
N LEU A 316 -19.08 27.28 1.46
CA LEU A 316 -19.61 26.67 0.26
C LEU A 316 -18.83 25.39 -0.03
N LEU A 317 -19.54 24.27 -0.07
CA LEU A 317 -19.02 22.98 -0.48
C LEU A 317 -19.54 22.65 -1.87
N SER A 318 -18.67 22.16 -2.74
CA SER A 318 -19.01 21.70 -4.08
C SER A 318 -18.30 20.39 -4.39
N TRP A 319 -18.99 19.49 -5.05
CA TRP A 319 -18.41 18.25 -5.53
C TRP A 319 -19.07 17.79 -6.82
N ALA A 320 -18.40 16.88 -7.51
CA ALA A 320 -18.96 16.22 -8.68
C ALA A 320 -18.65 14.72 -8.66
N THR A 321 -19.56 13.96 -9.22
CA THR A 321 -19.43 12.53 -9.49
C THR A 321 -19.30 12.33 -11.00
N ALA A 322 -18.49 11.37 -11.46
CA ALA A 322 -18.50 10.95 -12.87
C ALA A 322 -19.68 10.01 -13.16
N SER A 323 -20.00 9.14 -12.18
CA SER A 323 -21.10 8.20 -12.19
C SER A 323 -21.54 7.87 -10.78
N GLU A 324 -22.77 7.39 -10.64
CA GLU A 324 -23.42 6.96 -9.41
C GLU A 324 -24.04 5.58 -9.60
N LYS A 325 -23.96 4.71 -8.60
CA LYS A 325 -24.68 3.44 -8.60
C LYS A 325 -25.22 3.21 -7.21
N ASN A 326 -26.53 2.98 -7.13
CA ASN A 326 -27.24 2.75 -5.87
C ASN A 326 -27.00 3.84 -4.79
N ASN A 327 -26.58 5.03 -5.18
CA ASN A 327 -26.18 6.10 -4.27
C ASN A 327 -27.41 6.74 -3.62
N ALA A 328 -27.58 6.54 -2.31
CA ALA A 328 -28.62 7.20 -1.54
C ALA A 328 -28.29 8.68 -1.31
N GLY A 329 -27.01 9.03 -1.21
CA GLY A 329 -26.54 10.41 -1.21
C GLY A 329 -25.30 10.66 -0.36
N PHE A 330 -25.05 11.94 -0.07
CA PHE A 330 -23.84 12.42 0.57
C PHE A 330 -24.17 13.08 1.90
N GLU A 331 -23.69 12.49 2.99
CA GLU A 331 -23.65 13.11 4.30
C GLU A 331 -22.46 14.08 4.37
N VAL A 332 -22.75 15.37 4.51
CA VAL A 332 -21.72 16.40 4.69
C VAL A 332 -21.32 16.43 6.15
N GLN A 333 -20.04 16.21 6.42
CA GLN A 333 -19.50 16.16 7.77
C GLN A 333 -18.48 17.28 8.02
N ARG A 334 -18.53 17.85 9.23
CA ARG A 334 -17.61 18.89 9.72
C ARG A 334 -16.96 18.47 11.02
N GLN A 335 -15.67 18.78 11.18
CA GLN A 335 -14.95 18.77 12.44
C GLN A 335 -14.32 20.15 12.63
N ASP A 336 -14.57 20.80 13.76
CA ASP A 336 -13.94 22.08 14.08
C ASP A 336 -12.62 21.85 14.83
N GLU A 337 -11.64 22.74 14.67
CA GLU A 337 -10.33 22.67 15.34
C GLU A 337 -10.50 22.51 16.86
N GLY A 338 -9.78 21.54 17.44
CA GLY A 338 -9.91 21.16 18.85
C GLY A 338 -10.97 20.09 19.13
N GLN A 339 -11.80 19.70 18.16
CA GLN A 339 -12.68 18.54 18.26
C GLN A 339 -11.99 17.24 17.78
N THR A 340 -12.43 16.09 18.29
CA THR A 340 -11.85 14.77 17.95
C THR A 340 -12.69 13.96 16.96
N THR A 341 -13.91 14.41 16.63
CA THR A 341 -14.85 13.66 15.78
C THR A 341 -15.55 14.53 14.76
N PHE A 342 -15.77 14.00 13.56
CA PHE A 342 -16.64 14.60 12.55
C PHE A 342 -18.11 14.45 12.93
N ARG A 343 -18.89 15.54 12.81
CA ARG A 343 -20.35 15.55 12.97
C ARG A 343 -21.05 15.83 11.64
N ARG A 344 -22.25 15.26 11.46
CA ARG A 344 -23.13 15.58 10.34
C ARG A 344 -23.58 17.03 10.40
N VAL A 345 -23.39 17.78 9.30
CA VAL A 345 -23.92 19.14 9.12
C VAL A 345 -24.97 19.22 8.01
N GLY A 346 -25.06 18.20 7.16
CA GLY A 346 -26.04 18.16 6.08
C GLY A 346 -26.16 16.80 5.42
N PHE A 347 -27.14 16.66 4.54
CA PHE A 347 -27.24 15.53 3.61
C PHE A 347 -27.82 15.99 2.29
N VAL A 348 -27.23 15.55 1.20
CA VAL A 348 -27.67 15.84 -0.15
C VAL A 348 -27.97 14.51 -0.84
N ALA A 349 -29.22 14.33 -1.28
CA ALA A 349 -29.65 13.10 -1.94
C ALA A 349 -28.87 12.89 -3.25
N GLY A 350 -28.46 11.65 -3.49
CA GLY A 350 -27.82 11.23 -4.74
C GLY A 350 -28.84 11.05 -5.87
N ARG A 351 -28.37 10.63 -7.03
CA ARG A 351 -29.19 10.26 -8.20
C ARG A 351 -29.52 8.77 -8.24
N GLY A 352 -29.20 8.00 -7.20
CA GLY A 352 -29.33 6.54 -7.20
C GLY A 352 -28.30 5.94 -8.15
N THR A 353 -28.76 5.47 -9.31
CA THR A 353 -27.88 4.96 -10.37
C THR A 353 -27.90 5.89 -11.56
N SER A 354 -26.77 6.52 -11.87
CA SER A 354 -26.56 7.44 -12.98
C SER A 354 -25.19 7.19 -13.62
N THR A 355 -25.13 7.08 -14.94
CA THR A 355 -23.84 7.07 -15.65
C THR A 355 -23.40 8.47 -16.10
N ALA A 356 -24.20 9.49 -15.80
CA ALA A 356 -23.92 10.89 -16.15
C ALA A 356 -23.25 11.62 -14.98
N ALA A 357 -22.30 12.49 -15.33
CA ALA A 357 -21.64 13.34 -14.36
C ALA A 357 -22.66 14.26 -13.68
N THR A 358 -22.61 14.33 -12.35
CA THR A 358 -23.55 15.12 -11.55
C THR A 358 -22.80 16.08 -10.64
N GLU A 359 -23.23 17.34 -10.61
CA GLU A 359 -22.67 18.36 -9.74
C GLU A 359 -23.58 18.62 -8.55
N TYR A 360 -22.95 18.82 -7.39
CA TYR A 360 -23.63 19.06 -6.13
C TYR A 360 -23.03 20.26 -5.42
N THR A 361 -23.87 20.93 -4.64
CA THR A 361 -23.44 22.00 -3.74
C THR A 361 -24.15 21.89 -2.40
N PHE A 362 -23.47 22.34 -1.35
CA PHE A 362 -24.04 22.47 -0.02
C PHE A 362 -23.48 23.72 0.65
N GLN A 363 -24.32 24.43 1.40
CA GLN A 363 -23.88 25.59 2.18
C GLN A 363 -24.02 25.29 3.65
N ASP A 364 -22.89 25.29 4.35
CA ASP A 364 -22.84 25.12 5.78
C ASP A 364 -22.72 26.47 6.49
N LEU A 365 -23.63 26.76 7.42
CA LEU A 365 -23.51 27.95 8.28
C LEU A 365 -22.51 27.62 9.39
N ASN A 366 -21.35 28.24 9.32
CA ASN A 366 -20.22 27.97 10.19
C ASN A 366 -19.56 29.28 10.64
N ASP A 367 -19.90 29.74 11.83
CA ASP A 367 -19.34 30.89 12.51
C ASP A 367 -18.06 30.58 13.29
N PHE A 368 -17.54 29.35 13.18
CA PHE A 368 -16.30 28.96 13.82
C PHE A 368 -15.12 29.79 13.31
N ARG A 369 -14.28 30.21 14.26
CA ARG A 369 -13.17 31.17 14.01
C ARG A 369 -11.81 30.49 13.79
N GLY A 370 -11.65 29.24 14.23
CA GLY A 370 -10.47 28.41 13.94
C GLY A 370 -10.61 27.66 12.61
N LEU A 371 -9.73 26.68 12.37
CA LEU A 371 -9.85 25.82 11.18
C LEU A 371 -11.07 24.91 11.29
N SER A 372 -11.81 24.75 10.21
CA SER A 372 -12.84 23.71 10.07
C SER A 372 -12.44 22.73 8.99
N TYR A 373 -12.63 21.45 9.27
CA TYR A 373 -12.33 20.33 8.37
C TYR A 373 -13.63 19.74 7.86
N TYR A 374 -13.74 19.56 6.55
CA TYR A 374 -14.90 19.01 5.88
C TYR A 374 -14.57 17.73 5.13
N ARG A 375 -15.50 16.79 5.12
CA ARG A 375 -15.49 15.61 4.25
C ARG A 375 -16.92 15.22 3.87
N LEU A 376 -17.05 14.47 2.79
CA LEU A 376 -18.28 13.78 2.44
C LEU A 376 -18.18 12.34 2.93
N ARG A 377 -19.29 11.84 3.47
CA ARG A 377 -19.56 10.41 3.65
C ARG A 377 -20.67 10.05 2.69
N GLN A 378 -20.34 9.29 1.66
CA GLN A 378 -21.34 8.78 0.74
C GLN A 378 -22.01 7.55 1.34
N LEU A 379 -23.31 7.42 1.09
CA LEU A 379 -24.16 6.31 1.53
C LEU A 379 -24.87 5.73 0.32
N ASP A 380 -24.79 4.41 0.15
CA ASP A 380 -25.57 3.67 -0.83
C ASP A 380 -26.85 3.10 -0.19
N HIS A 381 -27.87 2.75 -0.98
CA HIS A 381 -29.14 2.23 -0.44
C HIS A 381 -29.00 0.87 0.26
N ASP A 382 -27.92 0.13 -0.02
CA ASP A 382 -27.59 -1.13 0.66
C ASP A 382 -26.80 -0.91 1.97
N GLY A 383 -26.51 0.33 2.34
CA GLY A 383 -25.77 0.70 3.55
C GLY A 383 -24.25 0.72 3.38
N THR A 384 -23.73 0.55 2.17
CA THR A 384 -22.30 0.74 1.88
C THR A 384 -21.92 2.21 2.01
N GLU A 385 -20.70 2.46 2.48
CA GLU A 385 -20.21 3.82 2.75
C GLU A 385 -18.80 4.05 2.21
N SER A 386 -18.55 5.26 1.74
CA SER A 386 -17.22 5.72 1.33
C SER A 386 -16.99 7.18 1.76
N PHE A 387 -15.74 7.62 1.83
CA PHE A 387 -15.39 8.97 2.30
C PHE A 387 -14.55 9.74 1.27
N SER A 388 -14.79 11.04 1.15
CA SER A 388 -13.92 11.93 0.36
C SER A 388 -12.61 12.25 1.10
N PRO A 389 -11.61 12.81 0.40
CA PRO A 389 -10.53 13.54 1.06
C PRO A 389 -11.08 14.66 1.96
N VAL A 390 -10.31 15.01 2.99
CA VAL A 390 -10.64 16.12 3.90
C VAL A 390 -10.22 17.46 3.26
N ARG A 391 -11.05 18.50 3.44
CA ARG A 391 -10.76 19.88 3.06
C ARG A 391 -10.75 20.78 4.28
N ALA A 392 -9.64 21.48 4.50
CA ALA A 392 -9.52 22.46 5.56
C ALA A 392 -9.96 23.84 5.06
N VAL A 393 -10.73 24.54 5.87
CA VAL A 393 -11.25 25.88 5.59
C VAL A 393 -10.93 26.78 6.76
N ALA A 394 -10.32 27.94 6.48
CA ALA A 394 -10.07 28.95 7.50
C ALA A 394 -11.38 29.46 8.12
N GLY A 395 -11.34 29.76 9.42
CA GLY A 395 -12.48 30.29 10.14
C GLY A 395 -12.92 31.67 9.67
N LEU A 396 -14.06 32.13 10.20
CA LEU A 396 -14.57 33.46 9.91
C LEU A 396 -13.59 34.52 10.43
N ALA A 397 -12.92 35.23 9.52
CA ALA A 397 -12.02 36.33 9.86
C ALA A 397 -12.75 37.33 10.77
N SER A 398 -12.23 37.51 11.98
CA SER A 398 -12.62 38.66 12.81
C SER A 398 -12.10 39.93 12.12
N GLY A 399 -12.86 41.02 12.20
CA GLY A 399 -12.57 42.29 11.51
C GLY A 399 -11.14 42.82 11.68
N THR A 400 -10.80 43.84 10.91
CA THR A 400 -9.51 44.53 10.85
C THR A 400 -8.75 44.53 12.19
N PRO A 401 -7.47 44.11 12.23
CA PRO A 401 -6.71 44.04 13.47
C PRO A 401 -6.62 45.43 14.12
N PHE A 402 -6.74 45.50 15.44
CA PHE A 402 -6.36 46.69 16.20
C PHE A 402 -4.83 46.74 16.35
N SER A 403 -4.28 47.94 16.44
CA SER A 403 -2.87 48.18 16.78
C SER A 403 -2.77 48.59 18.25
N LEU A 404 -1.77 48.06 18.96
CA LEU A 404 -1.43 48.47 20.32
C LEU A 404 -0.06 49.17 20.30
N ALA A 405 -0.02 50.42 20.75
CA ALA A 405 1.18 51.21 20.90
C ALA A 405 1.41 51.59 22.37
N ALA A 406 2.63 51.98 22.69
CA ALA A 406 2.98 52.54 24.00
C ALA A 406 3.78 53.82 23.81
N TYR A 407 3.41 54.86 24.56
CA TYR A 407 4.10 56.15 24.51
C TYR A 407 4.20 56.84 25.89
N PRO A 408 5.28 57.60 26.14
CA PRO A 408 6.50 57.62 25.32
C PRO A 408 7.23 56.27 25.40
N ASN A 409 7.93 55.89 24.33
CA ASN A 409 8.83 54.73 24.32
C ASN A 409 10.05 55.10 23.46
N PRO A 410 11.23 55.36 24.06
CA PRO A 410 11.58 55.11 25.47
C PRO A 410 10.87 56.02 26.49
N VAL A 411 10.71 55.54 27.73
CA VAL A 411 10.14 56.29 28.87
C VAL A 411 11.17 56.42 29.99
N ALA A 412 11.24 57.56 30.68
CA ALA A 412 12.12 57.70 31.84
C ALA A 412 11.63 56.86 33.02
N ALA A 413 12.55 56.40 33.88
CA ALA A 413 12.21 55.67 35.09
C ALA A 413 11.20 56.46 35.95
N GLN A 414 10.17 55.78 36.45
CA GLN A 414 9.08 56.39 37.23
C GLN A 414 8.21 57.43 36.47
N ALA A 415 8.42 57.63 35.17
CA ALA A 415 7.56 58.46 34.35
C ALA A 415 6.32 57.68 33.85
N PRO A 416 5.19 58.36 33.58
CA PRO A 416 3.97 57.68 33.15
C PRO A 416 4.09 57.10 31.73
N LEU A 417 3.85 55.79 31.61
CA LEU A 417 3.72 55.09 30.32
C LEU A 417 2.23 54.91 29.97
N THR A 418 1.84 55.31 28.76
CA THR A 418 0.46 55.14 28.26
C THR A 418 0.44 54.08 27.18
N LEU A 419 -0.50 53.13 27.28
CA LEU A 419 -0.83 52.17 26.24
C LEU A 419 -2.03 52.68 25.46
N GLU A 420 -2.03 52.55 24.13
CA GLU A 420 -3.11 53.01 23.26
C GLU A 420 -3.47 51.97 22.21
N ILE A 421 -4.78 51.76 22.04
CA ILE A 421 -5.37 50.92 21.01
C ILE A 421 -5.93 51.80 19.90
N THR A 422 -5.46 51.57 18.68
CA THR A 422 -6.02 52.16 17.46
C THR A 422 -6.76 51.09 16.66
N GLY A 423 -8.03 51.34 16.34
CA GLY A 423 -8.88 50.41 15.61
C GLY A 423 -10.00 49.82 16.48
N PRO A 424 -10.64 48.72 16.04
CA PRO A 424 -11.76 48.11 16.76
C PRO A 424 -11.35 47.62 18.16
N LEU A 425 -12.05 48.08 19.20
CA LEU A 425 -11.73 47.73 20.58
C LEU A 425 -11.99 46.23 20.87
N PRO A 426 -10.99 45.49 21.39
CA PRO A 426 -11.19 44.11 21.78
C PRO A 426 -12.12 44.01 23.00
N LYS A 427 -12.99 42.99 23.02
CA LYS A 427 -13.92 42.74 24.14
C LYS A 427 -13.23 42.14 25.39
N ASP A 428 -12.12 41.44 25.17
CA ASP A 428 -11.30 40.84 26.22
C ASP A 428 -9.86 40.79 25.71
N LEU A 429 -8.99 41.60 26.32
CA LEU A 429 -7.58 41.73 25.99
C LEU A 429 -6.78 41.60 27.27
N GLN A 430 -5.90 40.60 27.30
CA GLN A 430 -5.00 40.34 28.42
C GLN A 430 -3.60 40.75 28.02
N LEU A 431 -2.93 41.52 28.87
CA LEU A 431 -1.57 41.99 28.69
C LEU A 431 -0.68 41.44 29.80
N THR A 432 0.55 41.09 29.46
CA THR A 432 1.57 40.67 30.42
C THR A 432 2.89 41.33 30.04
N LEU A 433 3.48 42.04 30.99
CA LEU A 433 4.78 42.69 30.86
C LEU A 433 5.87 41.78 31.43
N TYR A 434 6.92 41.56 30.65
CA TYR A 434 8.08 40.76 31.01
C TYR A 434 9.33 41.65 31.10
N ALA A 435 10.16 41.44 32.12
CA ALA A 435 11.53 41.95 32.13
C ALA A 435 12.40 41.17 31.14
N ALA A 436 13.60 41.70 30.84
CA ALA A 436 14.55 41.06 29.92
C ALA A 436 14.97 39.62 30.32
N ASP A 437 14.91 39.28 31.62
CA ASP A 437 15.17 37.96 32.16
C ASP A 437 13.97 36.99 32.06
N GLY A 438 12.84 37.44 31.47
CA GLY A 438 11.61 36.65 31.31
C GLY A 438 10.71 36.65 32.55
N ARG A 439 11.06 37.36 33.63
CA ARG A 439 10.20 37.50 34.81
C ARG A 439 8.98 38.35 34.49
N VAL A 440 7.80 37.92 34.95
CA VAL A 440 6.57 38.72 34.84
C VAL A 440 6.62 39.90 35.82
N VAL A 441 6.47 41.10 35.29
CA VAL A 441 6.53 42.36 36.03
C VAL A 441 5.13 42.93 36.26
N TYR A 442 4.24 42.75 35.28
CA TYR A 442 2.87 43.28 35.35
C TYR A 442 1.89 42.43 34.55
N ARG A 443 0.63 42.37 34.99
CA ARG A 443 -0.48 41.76 34.26
C ARG A 443 -1.68 42.69 34.29
N LEU A 444 -2.38 42.79 33.17
CA LEU A 444 -3.53 43.68 33.00
C LEU A 444 -4.60 43.03 32.14
N SER A 445 -5.84 43.04 32.62
CA SER A 445 -7.01 42.88 31.77
C SER A 445 -7.46 44.26 31.29
N TRP A 446 -7.51 44.48 29.98
CA TRP A 446 -7.81 45.79 29.41
C TRP A 446 -9.23 46.24 29.78
N PRO A 447 -9.43 47.48 30.27
CA PRO A 447 -10.75 47.98 30.58
C PRO A 447 -11.64 48.05 29.33
N ILE A 448 -12.83 47.44 29.41
CA ILE A 448 -13.78 47.40 28.29
C ILE A 448 -14.15 48.81 27.85
N GLY A 449 -14.10 49.07 26.54
CA GLY A 449 -14.52 50.33 25.94
C GLY A 449 -13.50 51.48 26.02
N GLN A 450 -12.32 51.26 26.62
CA GLN A 450 -11.26 52.28 26.64
C GLN A 450 -10.29 52.12 25.48
N THR A 451 -9.86 53.24 24.91
CA THR A 451 -8.79 53.29 23.88
C THR A 451 -7.41 53.49 24.48
N GLN A 452 -7.29 53.94 25.72
CA GLN A 452 -6.02 54.20 26.39
C GLN A 452 -6.00 53.62 27.80
N HIS A 453 -4.81 53.23 28.28
CA HIS A 453 -4.59 52.80 29.65
C HIS A 453 -3.22 53.27 30.15
N LYS A 454 -3.21 53.98 31.28
CA LYS A 454 -1.97 54.43 31.92
C LYS A 454 -1.41 53.32 32.80
N LEU A 455 -0.18 52.89 32.52
CA LEU A 455 0.51 51.91 33.36
C LEU A 455 1.00 52.60 34.63
N SER A 456 0.56 52.13 35.80
CA SER A 456 0.96 52.64 37.12
C SER A 456 1.97 51.73 37.81
N ALA A 457 2.84 51.07 37.05
CA ALA A 457 3.90 50.22 37.60
C ALA A 457 5.19 51.04 37.73
N ASP A 458 5.81 51.00 38.92
CA ASP A 458 7.14 51.56 39.16
C ASP A 458 8.16 50.68 38.43
N LEU A 459 8.42 50.98 37.15
CA LEU A 459 9.36 50.24 36.31
C LEU A 459 10.78 50.79 36.50
N PRO A 460 11.75 49.98 36.97
CA PRO A 460 13.16 50.34 36.91
C PRO A 460 13.65 50.56 35.48
N ALA A 461 14.79 51.23 35.33
CA ALA A 461 15.47 51.32 34.03
C ALA A 461 15.81 49.91 33.51
N GLY A 462 15.54 49.66 32.23
CA GLY A 462 15.72 48.36 31.62
C GLY A 462 14.86 48.12 30.37
N ALA A 463 15.10 46.99 29.71
CA ALA A 463 14.32 46.53 28.56
C ALA A 463 13.21 45.57 29.00
N TYR A 464 12.03 45.74 28.40
CA TYR A 464 10.83 44.95 28.69
C TYR A 464 10.12 44.52 27.41
N TRP A 465 9.32 43.47 27.52
CA TRP A 465 8.45 42.98 26.45
C TRP A 465 7.01 42.91 26.94
N LEU A 466 6.11 43.65 26.29
CA LEU A 466 4.68 43.60 26.54
C LEU A 466 4.02 42.61 25.59
N ARG A 467 3.51 41.49 26.10
CA ARG A 467 2.74 40.51 25.32
C ARG A 467 1.26 40.74 25.52
N TYR A 468 0.48 40.68 24.45
CA TYR A 468 -0.97 40.75 24.52
C TYR A 468 -1.64 39.55 23.84
N HIS A 469 -2.79 39.16 24.39
CA HIS A 469 -3.64 38.09 23.88
C HIS A 469 -5.11 38.51 23.99
N ALA A 470 -5.80 38.57 22.86
CA ALA A 470 -7.23 38.86 22.81
C ALA A 470 -8.05 37.59 22.60
N ALA A 471 -9.30 37.58 23.08
CA ALA A 471 -10.20 36.42 22.93
C ALA A 471 -10.55 36.10 21.45
N ASN A 472 -10.26 36.99 20.52
CA ASN A 472 -10.38 36.76 19.07
C ASN A 472 -9.15 36.05 18.46
N GLY A 473 -8.19 35.62 19.27
CA GLY A 473 -6.96 34.94 18.84
C GLY A 473 -5.84 35.90 18.40
N THR A 474 -6.09 37.22 18.36
CA THR A 474 -5.02 38.19 18.08
C THR A 474 -4.01 38.18 19.22
N THR A 475 -2.75 37.93 18.87
CA THR A 475 -1.62 38.01 19.79
C THR A 475 -0.54 38.91 19.22
N GLY A 476 0.29 39.48 20.09
CA GLY A 476 1.45 40.24 19.66
C GLY A 476 2.35 40.65 20.82
N THR A 477 3.48 41.23 20.45
CA THR A 477 4.53 41.67 21.38
C THR A 477 5.00 43.06 21.03
N LEU A 478 5.15 43.92 22.03
CA LEU A 478 5.67 45.27 21.91
C LEU A 478 6.92 45.44 22.80
N PRO A 479 8.09 45.78 22.25
CA PRO A 479 9.26 46.13 23.06
C PRO A 479 9.07 47.47 23.76
N LEU A 480 9.50 47.57 25.01
CA LEU A 480 9.48 48.79 25.81
C LEU A 480 10.86 49.04 26.41
N LEU A 481 11.35 50.28 26.31
CA LEU A 481 12.61 50.70 26.90
C LEU A 481 12.35 51.73 27.99
N VAL A 482 12.82 51.45 29.21
CA VAL A 482 12.82 52.40 30.33
C VAL A 482 14.24 52.92 30.50
N SER A 483 14.46 54.22 30.32
CA SER A 483 15.75 54.88 30.56
C SER A 483 15.89 55.33 32.01
N GLU A 484 17.13 55.57 32.44
CA GLU A 484 17.40 56.21 33.75
C GLU A 484 16.73 57.58 33.90
#